data_AF-A0A4Z0ZTT5-F1
#
_entry.id   AF-A0A4Z0ZTT5-F1
#
_cell.length_a   1.000
_cell.length_b   1.000
_cell.length_c   1.000
_cell.angle_alpha   90.00
_cell.angle_beta   90.00
_cell.angle_gamma   90.00
#
_symmetry.space_group_name_H-M   'P 1'
#
loop_
_entity.id
_entity.type
_entity.pdbx_description
1 polymer ?
#
loop_
_entity_poly.entity_id
_entity_poly.type
_entity_poly.pdbx_seq_one_letter_code
_entity_poly.pdbx_strand_id
1 'polypeptide(L)'
;MKTEVYSQFLKEQKVYKKLTTISKLISISFLVIYLYLLFSSRYTASPLIVVINYLAIFTGFSGLIRFKYFEIPTLLLNVLEEGDRSPFYSLKREEKQFVWSKSGSEEELPPDPNPEWIIQTLQLKDRFPWKRIGKLYLGFYIFVILVSVSFLLSVYLETGFQN
;
A
#
# COMPACT_ATOMS: atom_id res chain seq x y z
N MET A 1 -13.85 16.72 20.50
CA MET A 1 -12.43 17.06 20.24
C MET A 1 -11.68 15.77 19.98
N LYS A 2 -11.07 15.60 18.80
CA LYS A 2 -10.31 14.39 18.40
C LYS A 2 -8.92 14.47 19.01
N THR A 3 -8.44 13.37 19.59
CA THR A 3 -7.07 13.29 20.12
C THR A 3 -6.07 13.43 18.96
N GLU A 4 -4.95 14.10 19.17
CA GLU A 4 -3.92 14.28 18.12
C GLU A 4 -3.46 12.93 17.54
N VAL A 5 -3.32 11.93 18.41
CA VAL A 5 -3.03 10.53 18.09
C VAL A 5 -4.06 9.95 17.10
N TYR A 6 -5.35 10.16 17.35
CA TYR A 6 -6.41 9.68 16.45
C TYR A 6 -6.35 10.39 15.09
N SER A 7 -5.98 11.67 15.06
CA SER A 7 -5.81 12.42 13.82
C SER A 7 -4.68 11.84 12.94
N GLN A 8 -3.57 11.37 13.56
CA GLN A 8 -2.46 10.74 12.87
C GLN A 8 -2.90 9.39 12.26
N PHE A 9 -3.66 8.59 13.01
CA PHE A 9 -4.26 7.36 12.48
C PHE A 9 -5.19 7.63 11.28
N LEU A 10 -6.05 8.66 11.36
CA LEU A 10 -6.91 9.03 10.23
C LEU A 10 -6.09 9.50 9.01
N LYS A 11 -4.95 10.17 9.21
CA LYS A 11 -4.03 10.51 8.11
C LYS A 11 -3.46 9.24 7.47
N GLU A 12 -3.04 8.26 8.26
CA GLU A 12 -2.56 6.97 7.76
C GLU A 12 -3.61 6.27 6.88
N GLN A 13 -4.86 6.19 7.35
CA GLN A 13 -5.97 5.59 6.60
C GLN A 13 -6.28 6.35 5.30
N LYS A 14 -6.20 7.69 5.32
CA LYS A 14 -6.34 8.51 4.11
C LYS A 14 -5.22 8.25 3.11
N VAL A 15 -3.97 8.10 3.57
CA VAL A 15 -2.82 7.76 2.71
C VAL A 15 -3.03 6.40 2.08
N TYR A 16 -3.42 5.38 2.85
CA TYR A 16 -3.73 4.05 2.33
C TYR A 16 -4.78 4.10 1.21
N LYS A 17 -5.90 4.80 1.45
CA LYS A 17 -6.97 4.95 0.47
C LYS A 17 -6.49 5.66 -0.80
N LYS A 18 -5.74 6.77 -0.66
CA LYS A 18 -5.17 7.50 -1.81
C LYS A 18 -4.23 6.63 -2.63
N LEU A 19 -3.28 5.95 -1.98
CA LEU A 19 -2.33 5.06 -2.67
C LEU A 19 -3.04 3.91 -3.39
N THR A 20 -4.10 3.38 -2.78
CA THR A 20 -4.94 2.33 -3.40
C THR A 20 -5.65 2.86 -4.64
N THR A 21 -6.25 4.05 -4.57
CA THR A 21 -6.91 4.68 -5.73
C THR A 21 -5.91 4.96 -6.85
N ILE A 22 -4.75 5.56 -6.53
CA ILE A 22 -3.70 5.88 -7.52
C ILE A 22 -3.22 4.61 -8.23
N SER A 23 -2.92 3.55 -7.47
CA SER A 23 -2.48 2.29 -8.04
C SER A 23 -3.53 1.61 -8.91
N LYS A 24 -4.81 1.65 -8.52
CA LYS A 24 -5.90 1.18 -9.39
C LYS A 24 -5.95 1.97 -10.69
N LEU A 25 -5.81 3.29 -10.62
CA LEU A 25 -5.79 4.15 -11.80
C LEU A 25 -4.61 3.82 -12.72
N ILE A 26 -3.40 3.67 -12.16
CA ILE A 26 -2.20 3.26 -12.91
C ILE A 26 -2.42 1.90 -13.58
N SER A 27 -2.92 0.90 -12.86
CA SER A 27 -3.21 -0.43 -13.42
C SER A 27 -4.22 -0.37 -14.56
N ILE A 28 -5.30 0.42 -14.42
CA ILE A 28 -6.30 0.61 -15.47
C ILE A 28 -5.68 1.31 -16.68
N SER A 29 -4.88 2.36 -16.47
CA SER A 29 -4.19 3.07 -17.55
C SER A 29 -3.26 2.14 -18.33
N PHE A 30 -2.44 1.33 -17.65
CA PHE A 30 -1.59 0.35 -18.33
C PHE A 30 -2.40 -0.71 -19.07
N LEU A 31 -3.53 -1.17 -18.52
CA LEU A 31 -4.42 -2.09 -19.21
C LEU A 31 -4.98 -1.49 -20.50
N VAL A 32 -5.44 -0.23 -20.46
CA VAL A 32 -5.96 0.47 -21.66
C VAL A 32 -4.87 0.62 -22.72
N ILE A 33 -3.66 1.03 -22.32
CA ILE A 33 -2.52 1.15 -23.25
C ILE A 33 -2.16 -0.22 -23.83
N TYR A 34 -2.11 -1.26 -23.00
CA TYR A 34 -1.83 -2.62 -23.44
C TYR A 34 -2.86 -3.10 -24.48
N LEU A 35 -4.16 -2.93 -24.22
CA LEU A 35 -5.22 -3.29 -25.16
C LEU A 35 -5.10 -2.49 -26.47
N TYR A 36 -4.82 -1.19 -26.40
CA TYR A 36 -4.59 -0.37 -27.58
C TYR A 36 -3.44 -0.89 -28.45
N LEU A 37 -2.31 -1.26 -27.84
CA LEU A 37 -1.17 -1.80 -28.58
C LEU A 37 -1.45 -3.21 -29.12
N LEU A 38 -2.15 -4.06 -28.37
CA LEU A 38 -2.46 -5.44 -28.78
C LEU A 38 -3.39 -5.50 -29.99
N PHE A 39 -4.39 -4.61 -30.06
CA PHE A 39 -5.32 -4.52 -31.18
C PHE A 39 -4.84 -3.61 -32.32
N SER A 40 -3.70 -2.93 -32.15
CA SER A 40 -3.04 -2.22 -33.24
C SER A 40 -2.19 -3.19 -34.06
N SER A 41 -2.51 -3.35 -35.34
CA SER A 41 -1.78 -4.25 -36.26
C SER A 41 -0.30 -3.89 -36.43
N ARG A 42 0.11 -2.67 -36.03
CA ARG A 42 1.49 -2.19 -36.12
C ARG A 42 2.38 -2.64 -34.96
N TYR A 43 1.82 -3.06 -33.82
CA TYR A 43 2.60 -3.21 -32.58
C TYR A 43 2.58 -4.62 -31.97
N THR A 44 1.92 -5.57 -32.62
CA THR A 44 1.63 -6.92 -32.07
C THR A 44 2.89 -7.74 -31.71
N ALA A 45 4.08 -7.35 -32.19
CA ALA A 45 5.38 -7.95 -31.87
C ALA A 45 6.40 -6.97 -31.24
N SER A 46 5.96 -5.77 -30.83
CA SER A 46 6.87 -4.74 -30.33
C SER A 46 7.37 -5.07 -28.91
N PRO A 47 8.67 -4.91 -28.61
CA PRO A 47 9.23 -5.01 -27.26
C PRO A 47 8.52 -4.11 -26.23
N LEU A 48 7.83 -3.06 -26.68
CA LEU A 48 7.05 -2.16 -25.83
C LEU A 48 5.88 -2.84 -25.14
N ILE A 49 5.20 -3.78 -25.81
CA ILE A 49 4.10 -4.56 -25.21
C ILE A 49 4.63 -5.36 -24.03
N VAL A 50 5.84 -5.92 -24.16
CA VAL A 50 6.51 -6.70 -23.11
C VAL A 50 6.84 -5.81 -21.91
N VAL A 51 7.40 -4.62 -22.14
CA VAL A 51 7.72 -3.64 -21.07
C VAL A 51 6.46 -3.21 -20.31
N ILE A 52 5.37 -2.92 -21.02
CA ILE A 52 4.09 -2.52 -20.41
C ILE A 52 3.48 -3.66 -19.60
N ASN A 53 3.58 -4.90 -20.08
CA ASN A 53 3.10 -6.07 -19.34
C ASN A 53 3.90 -6.28 -18.04
N TYR A 54 5.24 -6.20 -18.11
CA TYR A 54 6.07 -6.28 -16.90
C TYR A 54 5.77 -5.15 -15.91
N LEU A 55 5.52 -3.92 -16.39
CA LEU A 55 5.09 -2.81 -15.53
C LEU A 55 3.73 -3.06 -14.86
N ALA A 56 2.78 -3.64 -15.59
CA ALA A 56 1.48 -4.00 -15.05
C ALA A 56 1.61 -5.08 -13.96
N ILE A 57 2.40 -6.12 -14.21
CA ILE A 57 2.70 -7.19 -13.24
C ILE A 57 3.40 -6.60 -12.01
N PHE A 58 4.41 -5.76 -12.20
CA PHE A 58 5.16 -5.10 -11.12
C PHE A 58 4.25 -4.20 -10.26
N THR A 59 3.36 -3.43 -10.90
CA THR A 59 2.33 -2.63 -10.21
C THR A 59 1.37 -3.52 -9.41
N GLY A 60 0.99 -4.69 -9.96
CA GLY A 60 0.18 -5.69 -9.27
C GLY A 60 0.85 -6.23 -8.01
N PHE A 61 2.10 -6.70 -8.12
CA PHE A 61 2.91 -7.16 -6.97
C PHE A 61 3.10 -6.09 -5.91
N SER A 62 3.31 -4.84 -6.33
CA SER A 62 3.42 -3.69 -5.43
C SER A 62 2.16 -3.47 -4.59
N GLY A 63 1.00 -3.85 -5.12
CA GLY A 63 -0.27 -3.86 -4.40
C GLY A 63 -0.25 -4.77 -3.17
N LEU A 64 0.41 -5.93 -3.25
CA LEU A 64 0.53 -6.89 -2.14
C LEU A 64 1.40 -6.33 -1.01
N ILE A 65 2.54 -5.72 -1.36
CA ILE A 65 3.44 -5.11 -0.36
C ILE A 65 2.76 -3.92 0.32
N ARG A 66 2.01 -3.10 -0.43
CA ARG A 66 1.19 -2.04 0.16
C ARG A 66 0.13 -2.61 1.10
N PHE A 67 -0.58 -3.66 0.70
CA PHE A 67 -1.57 -4.29 1.56
C PHE A 67 -0.94 -4.72 2.89
N LYS A 68 0.20 -5.42 2.84
CA LYS A 68 0.93 -5.82 4.05
C LYS A 68 1.47 -4.64 4.87
N TYR A 69 1.89 -3.55 4.23
CA TYR A 69 2.31 -2.33 4.92
C TYR A 69 1.17 -1.70 5.75
N PHE A 70 -0.06 -1.69 5.24
CA PHE A 70 -1.21 -1.08 5.92
C PHE A 70 -2.10 -2.08 6.67
N GLU A 71 -1.72 -3.36 6.70
CA GLU A 71 -2.49 -4.45 7.31
C GLU A 71 -2.78 -4.18 8.79
N ILE A 72 -1.77 -3.74 9.55
CA ILE A 72 -1.95 -3.31 10.94
C ILE A 72 -1.71 -1.79 11.06
N PRO A 73 -2.64 -1.06 11.70
CA PRO A 73 -2.45 0.33 12.10
C PRO A 73 -1.20 0.52 12.95
N THR A 74 -0.44 1.58 12.67
CA THR A 74 0.80 1.87 13.42
C THR A 74 0.57 1.96 14.93
N LEU A 75 -0.58 2.51 15.36
CA LEU A 75 -0.96 2.58 16.78
C LEU A 75 -0.99 1.22 17.49
N LEU A 76 -1.44 0.17 16.80
CA LEU A 76 -1.50 -1.18 17.37
C LEU A 76 -0.12 -1.84 17.35
N LEU A 77 0.72 -1.53 16.36
CA LEU A 77 2.12 -1.98 16.34
C LEU A 77 2.92 -1.40 17.50
N ASN A 78 2.70 -0.13 17.87
CA ASN A 78 3.37 0.51 19.00
C ASN A 78 3.07 -0.18 20.35
N VAL A 79 1.96 -0.93 20.47
CA VAL A 79 1.66 -1.71 21.68
C VAL A 79 2.75 -2.76 21.95
N LEU A 80 3.38 -3.30 20.90
CA LEU A 80 4.48 -4.25 21.05
C LEU A 80 5.72 -3.62 21.72
N GLU A 81 6.01 -2.36 21.41
CA GLU A 81 7.21 -1.65 21.89
C GLU A 81 6.95 -0.90 23.21
N GLU A 82 5.77 -0.30 23.36
CA GLU A 82 5.45 0.64 24.44
C GLU A 82 4.49 0.05 25.50
N GLY A 83 3.87 -1.11 25.24
CA GLY A 83 2.93 -1.76 26.16
C GLY A 83 1.77 -0.83 26.54
N ASP A 84 1.49 -0.72 27.84
CA ASP A 84 0.46 0.17 28.41
C ASP A 84 0.68 1.65 28.13
N ARG A 85 1.93 2.05 27.83
CA ARG A 85 2.27 3.43 27.50
C ARG A 85 1.96 3.79 26.05
N SER A 86 1.55 2.82 25.24
CA SER A 86 1.23 3.04 23.83
C SER A 86 0.18 4.14 23.67
N PRO A 87 0.34 5.03 22.66
CA PRO A 87 -0.64 6.06 22.33
C PRO A 87 -2.05 5.51 22.08
N PHE A 88 -2.16 4.22 21.74
CA PHE A 88 -3.44 3.53 21.63
C PHE A 88 -4.29 3.65 22.91
N TYR A 89 -3.68 3.57 24.09
CA TYR A 89 -4.38 3.62 25.37
C TYR A 89 -4.93 5.01 25.71
N SER A 90 -4.38 6.07 25.11
CA SER A 90 -4.84 7.46 25.25
C SER A 90 -6.13 7.76 24.49
N LEU A 91 -6.57 6.85 23.60
CA LEU A 91 -7.76 7.03 22.78
C LEU A 91 -9.06 6.83 23.56
N LYS A 92 -10.14 7.47 23.11
CA LYS A 92 -11.48 7.19 23.62
C LYS A 92 -11.94 5.79 23.19
N ARG A 93 -12.88 5.20 23.93
CA ARG A 93 -13.41 3.85 23.64
C ARG A 93 -13.87 3.68 22.18
N GLU A 94 -14.63 4.65 21.65
CA GLU A 94 -15.09 4.64 20.26
C GLU A 94 -13.93 4.70 19.25
N GLU A 95 -12.90 5.50 19.54
CA GLU A 95 -11.70 5.62 18.71
C GLU A 95 -10.89 4.32 18.74
N LYS A 96 -10.76 3.68 19.91
CA LYS A 96 -10.12 2.36 20.06
C LYS A 96 -10.84 1.30 19.23
N GLN A 97 -12.18 1.24 19.32
CA GLN A 97 -12.99 0.31 18.54
C GLN A 97 -12.78 0.51 17.04
N PHE A 98 -12.72 1.78 16.59
CA PHE A 98 -12.53 2.08 15.18
C PHE A 98 -11.12 1.71 14.70
N VAL A 99 -10.08 1.99 15.49
CA VAL A 99 -8.69 1.57 15.18
C VAL A 99 -8.62 0.04 15.11
N TRP A 100 -9.23 -0.64 16.07
CA TRP A 100 -9.29 -2.10 16.11
C TRP A 100 -9.99 -2.69 14.89
N SER A 101 -11.11 -2.10 14.45
CA SER A 101 -11.83 -2.52 13.23
C SER A 101 -10.97 -2.49 11.96
N LYS A 102 -9.83 -1.78 11.99
CA LYS A 102 -8.86 -1.68 10.89
C LYS A 102 -7.64 -2.58 11.06
N SER A 103 -7.58 -3.41 12.09
CA SER A 103 -6.50 -4.38 12.33
C SER A 103 -6.62 -5.66 11.49
N GLY A 104 -7.80 -5.88 10.88
CA GLY A 104 -8.12 -7.13 10.17
C GLY A 104 -8.51 -8.29 11.09
N SER A 105 -8.57 -8.08 12.41
CA SER A 105 -9.12 -9.07 13.34
C SER A 105 -10.65 -9.09 13.29
N GLU A 106 -11.22 -10.29 13.35
CA GLU A 106 -12.67 -10.52 13.47
C GLU A 106 -13.14 -10.51 14.92
N GLU A 107 -12.22 -10.67 15.89
CA GLU A 107 -12.54 -10.61 17.31
C GLU A 107 -12.96 -9.20 17.71
N GLU A 108 -13.92 -9.08 18.63
CA GLU A 108 -14.27 -7.80 19.19
C GLU A 108 -13.20 -7.31 20.17
N LEU A 109 -12.95 -6.00 20.18
CA LEU A 109 -12.08 -5.41 21.18
C LEU A 109 -12.76 -5.50 22.56
N PRO A 110 -12.13 -6.13 23.57
CA PRO A 110 -12.68 -6.16 24.91
C PRO A 110 -12.75 -4.75 25.51
N PRO A 111 -13.61 -4.51 26.52
CA PRO A 111 -13.81 -3.18 27.10
C PRO A 111 -12.54 -2.57 27.69
N ASP A 112 -11.64 -3.42 28.20
CA ASP A 112 -10.34 -3.04 28.75
C ASP A 112 -9.24 -3.98 28.22
N PRO A 113 -8.70 -3.69 27.02
CA PRO A 113 -7.77 -4.59 26.35
C PRO A 113 -6.36 -4.50 26.94
N ASN A 114 -5.90 -5.54 27.60
CA ASN A 114 -4.50 -5.65 28.08
C ASN A 114 -3.49 -5.69 26.88
N PRO A 115 -2.28 -5.11 26.96
CA PRO A 115 -1.32 -5.15 25.86
C PRO A 115 -0.97 -6.56 25.40
N GLU A 116 -0.81 -7.50 26.33
CA GLU A 116 -0.52 -8.90 26.00
C GLU A 116 -1.63 -9.52 25.14
N TRP A 117 -2.90 -9.17 25.42
CA TRP A 117 -4.03 -9.66 24.64
C TRP A 117 -3.95 -9.13 23.20
N ILE A 118 -3.69 -7.84 23.01
CA ILE A 118 -3.51 -7.24 21.68
C ILE A 118 -2.33 -7.89 20.93
N ILE A 119 -1.20 -8.09 21.61
CA ILE A 119 0.00 -8.68 21.03
C ILE A 119 -0.26 -10.13 20.58
N GLN A 120 -0.99 -10.91 21.38
CA GLN A 120 -1.32 -12.30 21.08
C GLN A 120 -2.36 -12.41 19.97
N THR A 121 -3.49 -11.70 20.09
CA THR A 121 -4.58 -11.73 19.09
C THR A 121 -4.08 -11.30 17.72
N LEU A 122 -3.22 -10.28 17.65
CA LEU A 122 -2.66 -9.83 16.38
C LEU A 122 -1.34 -10.54 16.01
N GLN A 123 -0.81 -11.43 16.85
CA GLN A 123 0.48 -12.12 16.66
C GLN A 123 1.63 -11.15 16.34
N LEU A 124 1.71 -10.01 17.03
CA LEU A 124 2.59 -8.90 16.64
C LEU A 124 4.08 -9.27 16.65
N LYS A 125 4.49 -10.23 17.48
CA LYS A 125 5.90 -10.69 17.60
C LYS A 125 6.37 -11.48 16.38
N ASP A 126 5.48 -12.24 15.77
CA ASP A 126 5.81 -13.13 14.66
C ASP A 126 5.68 -12.45 13.29
N ARG A 127 5.20 -11.20 13.29
CA ARG A 127 5.00 -10.44 12.06
C ARG A 127 6.30 -9.88 11.51
N PHE A 128 6.46 -10.04 10.21
CA PHE A 128 7.50 -9.34 9.46
C PHE A 128 7.35 -7.81 9.60
N PRO A 129 8.47 -7.06 9.65
CA PRO A 129 8.47 -5.61 9.84
C PRO A 129 8.06 -4.85 8.56
N TRP A 130 6.84 -5.09 8.08
CA TRP A 130 6.30 -4.56 6.82
C TRP A 130 6.35 -3.03 6.75
N LYS A 131 6.20 -2.32 7.88
CA LYS A 131 6.32 -0.85 7.92
C LYS A 131 7.72 -0.34 7.55
N ARG A 132 8.79 -1.09 7.87
CA ARG A 132 10.16 -0.70 7.52
C ARG A 132 10.43 -1.06 6.06
N ILE A 133 10.13 -2.30 5.68
CA ILE A 133 10.35 -2.83 4.34
C ILE A 133 9.54 -2.05 3.30
N GLY A 134 8.27 -1.77 3.57
CA GLY A 134 7.40 -1.09 2.61
C GLY A 134 7.79 0.37 2.35
N LYS A 135 8.48 1.06 3.26
CA LYS A 135 9.03 2.41 2.98
C LYS A 135 10.16 2.34 1.95
N LEU A 136 11.10 1.41 2.14
CA LEU A 136 12.20 1.18 1.20
C LEU A 136 11.66 0.74 -0.17
N TYR A 137 10.70 -0.21 -0.14
CA TYR A 137 10.05 -0.68 -1.34
C TYR A 137 9.31 0.43 -2.09
N LEU A 138 8.61 1.32 -1.39
CA LEU A 138 7.90 2.44 -2.02
C LEU A 138 8.88 3.36 -2.77
N GLY A 139 10.04 3.64 -2.19
CA GLY A 139 11.09 4.42 -2.85
C GLY A 139 11.60 3.74 -4.13
N PHE A 140 11.93 2.44 -4.03
CA PHE A 140 12.36 1.64 -5.18
C PHE A 140 11.27 1.55 -6.26
N TYR A 141 10.01 1.36 -5.86
CA TYR A 141 8.86 1.30 -6.77
C TYR A 141 8.70 2.60 -7.56
N ILE A 142 8.75 3.75 -6.89
CA ILE A 142 8.66 5.07 -7.55
C ILE A 142 9.81 5.25 -8.53
N PHE A 143 11.03 4.87 -8.15
CA PHE A 143 12.20 4.93 -9.02
C PHE A 143 12.02 4.11 -10.29
N VAL A 144 11.60 2.83 -10.16
CA VAL A 144 11.36 1.94 -11.31
C VAL A 144 10.27 2.52 -12.23
N ILE A 145 9.15 2.97 -11.67
CA ILE A 145 8.06 3.57 -12.47
C ILE A 145 8.56 4.80 -13.22
N LEU A 146 9.30 5.71 -12.57
CA LEU A 146 9.82 6.91 -13.22
C LEU A 146 10.78 6.57 -14.38
N VAL A 147 11.75 5.68 -14.14
CA VAL A 147 12.70 5.25 -15.18
C VAL A 147 11.96 4.61 -16.35
N SER A 148 11.00 3.73 -16.10
CA SER A 148 10.28 3.05 -17.16
C SER A 148 9.35 3.99 -17.94
N VAL A 149 8.66 4.92 -17.26
CA VAL A 149 7.83 5.93 -17.93
C VAL A 149 8.70 6.88 -18.77
N SER A 150 9.84 7.32 -18.25
CA SER A 150 10.80 8.15 -19.00
C SER A 150 11.34 7.43 -20.23
N PHE A 151 11.69 6.14 -20.10
CA PHE A 151 12.12 5.32 -21.22
C PHE A 151 11.02 5.19 -22.29
N LEU A 152 9.80 4.84 -21.89
CA LEU A 152 8.67 4.72 -22.81
C LEU A 152 8.36 6.05 -23.53
N LEU A 153 8.45 7.17 -22.81
CA LEU A 153 8.25 8.50 -23.37
C LEU A 153 9.36 8.85 -24.38
N SER A 154 10.62 8.53 -24.08
CA SER A 154 11.75 8.74 -25.00
C SER A 154 11.55 7.96 -26.30
N VAL A 155 11.22 6.67 -26.20
CA VAL A 155 10.95 5.82 -27.37
C VAL A 155 9.78 6.37 -28.19
N TYR A 156 8.72 6.84 -27.52
CA TYR A 156 7.59 7.48 -28.20
C TYR A 156 8.01 8.75 -28.96
N LEU A 157 8.80 9.61 -28.35
CA LEU A 157 9.24 10.86 -28.98
C LEU A 157 10.19 10.62 -30.16
N GLU A 158 11.06 9.62 -30.07
CA GLU A 158 12.05 9.32 -31.12
C GLU A 158 11.44 8.57 -32.31
N THR A 159 10.54 7.62 -32.05
CA THR A 159 10.06 6.69 -33.09
C THR A 159 8.56 6.79 -33.34
N GLY A 160 7.79 7.51 -32.52
CA GLY A 160 6.32 7.41 -32.54
C GLY A 160 5.82 5.98 -32.26
N PHE A 161 6.68 5.16 -31.64
CA PHE A 161 6.60 3.71 -31.53
C PHE A 161 6.76 2.91 -32.85
N GLN A 162 7.17 3.53 -33.97
CA GLN A 162 7.13 2.95 -35.32
C GLN A 162 8.28 1.98 -35.70
N ASN A 163 9.14 1.55 -34.77
CA ASN A 163 10.16 0.53 -35.05
C ASN A 163 9.71 -0.87 -34.61
#